data_AF-G8TUX2-F1
#
_entry.id   AF-G8TUX2-F1
#
_cell.length_a   1.000
_cell.length_b   1.000
_cell.length_c   1.000
_cell.angle_alpha   90.00
_cell.angle_beta   90.00
_cell.angle_gamma   90.00
#
_symmetry.space_group_name_H-M   'P 1'
#
loop_
_entity.id
_entity.type
_entity.pdbx_description
1 polymer ?
#
loop_
_entity_poly.entity_id
_entity_poly.type
_entity_poly.pdbx_seq_one_letter_code
_entity_poly.pdbx_strand_id
1 'polypeptide(L)'
;MRWISFAMIATFLIAAPVGLWLLGANAPLMTIVNLISLALTIRLLSVVARVARHAGPVLGIGFLGGFLGEAIIQLILHTARGEESLSTWFASYAALGASLYRWEVTHVTAALIIMAISGLFYAGLGSLIFRVRRWRPVRRRVWTQGV
;
A
#
# COMPACT_ATOMS: atom_id res chain seq x y z
N MET A 1 -10.76 16.99 6.96
CA MET A 1 -11.02 15.79 7.78
C MET A 1 -11.18 14.49 6.97
N ARG A 2 -11.91 14.45 5.84
CA ARG A 2 -12.16 13.18 5.10
C ARG A 2 -10.92 12.44 4.57
N TRP A 3 -9.80 13.12 4.34
CA TRP A 3 -8.59 12.51 3.77
C TRP A 3 -7.88 11.56 4.74
N ILE A 4 -7.95 11.83 6.05
CA ILE A 4 -7.36 10.97 7.09
C ILE A 4 -8.07 9.61 7.11
N SER A 5 -9.40 9.59 7.01
CA SER A 5 -10.17 8.34 6.93
C SER A 5 -9.75 7.47 5.74
N PHE A 6 -9.49 8.09 4.58
CA PHE A 6 -8.97 7.35 3.42
C PHE A 6 -7.55 6.84 3.62
N ALA A 7 -6.68 7.59 4.31
CA ALA A 7 -5.34 7.13 4.68
C ALA A 7 -5.41 5.93 5.64
N MET A 8 -6.33 5.95 6.61
CA MET A 8 -6.56 4.80 7.51
C MET A 8 -7.08 3.57 6.75
N ILE A 9 -8.02 3.75 5.80
CA ILE A 9 -8.46 2.63 4.95
C ILE A 9 -7.29 2.07 4.13
N ALA A 10 -6.47 2.91 3.52
CA ALA A 10 -5.28 2.48 2.79
C ALA A 10 -4.30 1.72 3.70
N THR A 11 -4.09 2.22 4.92
CA THR A 11 -3.26 1.58 5.97
C THR A 11 -3.73 0.14 6.23
N PHE A 12 -5.03 -0.06 6.46
CA PHE A 12 -5.58 -1.40 6.69
C PHE A 12 -5.49 -2.30 5.46
N LEU A 13 -5.73 -1.78 4.26
CA LEU A 13 -5.59 -2.57 3.03
C LEU A 13 -4.15 -3.06 2.82
N ILE A 14 -3.16 -2.23 3.15
CA ILE A 14 -1.73 -2.54 3.02
C ILE A 14 -1.28 -3.54 4.09
N ALA A 15 -1.75 -3.39 5.33
CA ALA A 15 -1.36 -4.28 6.44
C ALA A 15 -2.15 -5.61 6.48
N ALA A 16 -3.35 -5.67 5.89
CA ALA A 16 -4.22 -6.85 5.93
C ALA A 16 -3.57 -8.16 5.45
N PRO A 17 -2.76 -8.18 4.37
CA PRO A 17 -2.06 -9.39 3.96
C PRO A 17 -1.21 -9.98 5.08
N VAL A 18 -0.40 -9.17 5.76
CA VAL A 18 0.46 -9.65 6.85
C VAL A 18 -0.37 -10.16 8.03
N GLY A 19 -1.48 -9.49 8.35
CA GLY A 19 -2.41 -9.96 9.38
C GLY A 19 -3.02 -11.33 9.06
N LEU A 20 -3.46 -11.54 7.81
CA LEU A 20 -4.00 -12.84 7.36
C LEU A 20 -2.94 -13.93 7.32
N TRP A 21 -1.71 -13.56 6.96
CA TRP A 21 -0.58 -14.47 6.97
C TRP A 21 -0.25 -14.98 8.38
N LEU A 22 -0.27 -14.10 9.39
CA LEU A 22 -0.11 -14.51 10.79
C LEU A 22 -1.17 -15.51 11.27
N LEU A 23 -2.35 -15.53 10.64
CA LEU A 23 -3.42 -16.48 10.95
C LEU A 23 -3.19 -17.86 10.29
N GLY A 24 -2.05 -18.09 9.65
CA GLY A 24 -1.68 -19.36 9.03
C GLY A 24 -2.10 -19.49 7.55
N ALA A 25 -2.39 -18.39 6.86
CA ALA A 25 -2.68 -18.42 5.43
C ALA A 25 -1.45 -18.89 4.62
N ASN A 26 -1.65 -19.80 3.68
CA ASN A 26 -0.57 -20.35 2.87
C ASN A 26 -0.01 -19.33 1.84
N ALA A 27 1.20 -19.58 1.35
CA ALA A 27 1.90 -18.64 0.45
C ALA A 27 1.14 -18.30 -0.86
N PRO A 28 0.52 -19.26 -1.58
CA PRO A 28 -0.26 -18.93 -2.78
C PRO A 28 -1.45 -18.01 -2.50
N LEU A 29 -2.20 -18.26 -1.42
CA LEU A 29 -3.29 -17.40 -0.98
C LEU A 29 -2.78 -16.00 -0.64
N MET A 30 -1.62 -15.92 0.01
CA MET A 30 -0.99 -14.65 0.34
C MET A 30 -0.61 -13.81 -0.87
N THR A 31 -0.11 -14.43 -1.94
CA THR A 31 0.12 -13.72 -3.20
C THR A 31 -1.17 -13.13 -3.76
N ILE A 32 -2.27 -13.90 -3.74
CA ILE A 32 -3.59 -13.43 -4.21
C ILE A 32 -4.07 -12.26 -3.35
N VAL A 33 -3.99 -12.37 -2.03
CA VAL A 33 -4.40 -11.33 -1.08
C VAL A 33 -3.60 -10.05 -1.28
N ASN A 34 -2.27 -10.14 -1.46
CA ASN A 34 -1.42 -8.97 -1.76
C ASN A 34 -1.84 -8.26 -3.05
N LEU A 35 -2.12 -9.00 -4.12
CA LEU A 35 -2.59 -8.44 -5.39
C LEU A 35 -3.96 -7.76 -5.24
N ILE A 36 -4.88 -8.36 -4.47
CA ILE A 36 -6.19 -7.77 -4.17
C ILE A 36 -6.03 -6.49 -3.36
N SER A 37 -5.21 -6.50 -2.30
CA SER A 37 -4.90 -5.32 -1.48
C SER A 37 -4.31 -4.18 -2.31
N LEU A 38 -3.39 -4.49 -3.22
CA LEU A 38 -2.82 -3.51 -4.15
C LEU A 38 -3.90 -2.94 -5.09
N ALA A 39 -4.73 -3.80 -5.68
CA ALA A 39 -5.82 -3.37 -6.56
C ALA A 39 -6.85 -2.49 -5.83
N LEU A 40 -7.20 -2.83 -4.59
CA LEU A 40 -8.10 -2.04 -3.74
C LEU A 40 -7.47 -0.69 -3.36
N THR A 41 -6.17 -0.66 -3.08
CA THR A 41 -5.44 0.59 -2.80
C THR A 41 -5.41 1.49 -4.04
N ILE A 42 -5.11 0.94 -5.22
CA ILE A 42 -5.20 1.66 -6.50
C ILE A 42 -6.62 2.20 -6.73
N ARG A 43 -7.65 1.39 -6.44
CA ARG A 43 -9.06 1.79 -6.57
C ARG A 43 -9.40 2.95 -5.63
N LEU A 44 -8.96 2.89 -4.38
CA LEU A 44 -9.14 3.92 -3.38
C LEU A 44 -8.50 5.25 -3.82
N LEU A 45 -7.21 5.21 -4.19
CA LEU A 45 -6.48 6.37 -4.72
C LEU A 45 -7.16 6.93 -5.97
N SER A 46 -7.69 6.06 -6.83
CA SER A 46 -8.49 6.43 -7.99
C SER A 46 -9.79 7.15 -7.64
N VAL A 47 -10.50 6.75 -6.60
CA VAL A 47 -11.74 7.41 -6.13
C VAL A 47 -11.39 8.79 -5.59
N VAL A 48 -10.37 8.89 -4.75
CA VAL A 48 -9.89 10.16 -4.19
C VAL A 48 -9.45 11.10 -5.32
N ALA A 49 -8.69 10.61 -6.30
CA ALA A 49 -8.21 11.40 -7.42
C ALA A 49 -9.33 11.96 -8.31
N ARG A 50 -10.52 11.36 -8.33
CA ARG A 50 -11.69 11.90 -9.06
C ARG A 50 -12.26 13.15 -8.39
N VAL A 51 -12.24 13.19 -7.06
CA VAL A 51 -12.84 14.27 -6.27
C VAL A 51 -11.83 15.34 -5.86
N ALA A 52 -10.53 15.03 -5.95
CA ALA A 52 -9.47 15.93 -5.55
C ALA A 52 -9.21 17.05 -6.58
N ARG A 53 -9.20 18.30 -6.11
CA ARG A 53 -8.90 19.49 -6.94
C ARG A 53 -7.41 19.63 -7.27
N HIS A 54 -6.52 19.05 -6.47
CA HIS A 54 -5.07 19.06 -6.62
C HIS A 54 -4.48 17.72 -6.19
N ALA A 55 -3.21 17.46 -6.49
CA ALA A 55 -2.56 16.17 -6.21
C ALA A 55 -2.35 15.91 -4.70
N GLY A 56 -2.21 16.97 -3.89
CA GLY A 56 -1.86 16.90 -2.47
C GLY A 56 -2.61 15.86 -1.64
N PRO A 57 -3.95 15.78 -1.67
CA PRO A 57 -4.70 14.78 -0.91
C PRO A 57 -4.42 13.34 -1.36
N VAL A 58 -4.24 13.12 -2.66
CA VAL A 58 -3.94 11.78 -3.21
C VAL A 58 -2.54 11.35 -2.80
N LEU A 59 -1.57 12.28 -2.87
CA LEU A 59 -0.20 12.07 -2.41
C LEU A 59 -0.15 11.81 -0.91
N GLY A 60 -0.85 12.60 -0.10
CA GLY A 60 -0.88 12.46 1.35
C GLY A 60 -1.53 11.16 1.80
N ILE A 61 -2.61 10.72 1.13
CA ILE A 61 -3.25 9.42 1.39
C ILE A 61 -2.30 8.28 1.00
N GLY A 62 -1.63 8.38 -0.15
CA GLY A 62 -0.63 7.41 -0.56
C GLY A 62 0.53 7.32 0.44
N PHE A 63 1.14 8.46 0.78
CA PHE A 63 2.26 8.54 1.70
C PHE A 63 1.93 8.04 3.10
N LEU A 64 0.91 8.60 3.74
CA LEU A 64 0.53 8.19 5.09
C LEU A 64 0.00 6.77 5.12
N GLY A 65 -0.78 6.36 4.11
CA GLY A 65 -1.30 5.00 4.02
C GLY A 65 -0.18 3.97 3.90
N GLY A 66 0.80 4.23 3.02
CA GLY A 66 2.01 3.39 2.88
C GLY A 66 2.85 3.35 4.15
N PHE A 67 3.16 4.53 4.70
CA PHE A 67 3.99 4.65 5.89
C PHE A 67 3.37 3.97 7.12
N LEU A 68 2.09 4.23 7.40
CA LEU A 68 1.39 3.64 8.55
C LEU A 68 1.07 2.16 8.32
N GLY A 69 0.74 1.76 7.09
CA GLY A 69 0.54 0.36 6.73
C GLY A 69 1.80 -0.46 7.01
N GLU A 70 2.94 0.06 6.55
CA GLU A 70 4.25 -0.53 6.82
C GLU A 70 4.61 -0.48 8.31
N ALA A 71 4.27 0.59 9.03
CA ALA A 71 4.49 0.66 10.48
C ALA A 71 3.76 -0.47 11.23
N ILE A 72 2.52 -0.78 10.84
CA ILE A 72 1.75 -1.90 11.42
C ILE A 72 2.42 -3.23 11.08
N ILE A 73 2.86 -3.42 9.83
CA ILE A 73 3.59 -4.62 9.40
C ILE A 73 4.85 -4.79 10.25
N GLN A 74 5.68 -3.75 10.38
CA GLN A 74 6.90 -3.79 11.17
C GLN A 74 6.61 -4.06 12.64
N LEU A 75 5.57 -3.44 13.22
CA LEU A 75 5.15 -3.72 14.60
C LEU A 75 4.74 -5.18 14.78
N ILE A 76 3.95 -5.72 13.86
CA ILE A 76 3.54 -7.12 13.85
C ILE A 76 4.77 -8.03 13.80
N LEU A 77 5.68 -7.81 12.86
CA LEU A 77 6.86 -8.64 12.65
C LEU A 77 7.83 -8.60 13.84
N HIS A 78 7.94 -7.46 14.53
CA HIS A 78 8.79 -7.30 15.70
C HIS A 78 8.15 -7.79 17.01
N THR A 79 6.82 -7.90 17.08
CA THR A 79 6.08 -8.39 18.26
C THR A 79 5.75 -9.88 18.19
N ALA A 80 5.59 -10.45 16.99
CA ALA A 80 5.36 -11.87 16.75
C ALA A 80 6.60 -12.75 17.01
N ARG A 81 7.53 -12.31 17.88
CA ARG A 81 8.76 -13.02 18.28
C ARG A 81 8.44 -14.39 18.87
N GLY A 82 8.41 -15.40 18.00
CA GLY A 82 8.59 -16.81 18.34
C GLY A 82 9.78 -17.31 17.52
N GLU A 83 10.74 -17.94 18.17
CA GLU A 83 12.02 -18.41 17.63
C GLU A 83 11.92 -19.52 16.57
N GLU A 84 10.72 -19.79 16.04
CA GLU A 84 10.55 -20.71 14.92
C GLU A 84 11.08 -20.06 13.64
N SER A 85 12.22 -20.58 13.18
CA SER A 85 12.85 -20.36 11.86
C SER A 85 12.00 -19.53 10.89
N LEU A 86 12.11 -18.20 10.98
CA LEU A 86 11.48 -17.26 10.05
C LEU A 86 11.97 -17.49 8.60
N SER A 87 13.09 -18.20 8.41
CA SER A 87 13.52 -18.70 7.10
C SER A 87 12.47 -19.57 6.41
N THR A 88 11.69 -20.36 7.15
CA THR A 88 10.62 -21.19 6.57
C THR A 88 9.45 -20.31 6.12
N TRP A 89 9.23 -19.20 6.83
CA TRP A 89 8.13 -18.26 6.64
C TRP A 89 8.35 -17.39 5.40
N PHE A 90 9.60 -17.00 5.12
CA PHE A 90 9.98 -16.20 3.95
C PHE A 90 10.49 -17.02 2.76
N ALA A 91 10.44 -18.36 2.80
CA ALA A 91 10.90 -19.22 1.73
C ALA A 91 10.22 -18.92 0.37
N SER A 92 8.96 -18.48 0.41
CA SER A 92 8.18 -18.07 -0.77
C SER A 92 8.66 -16.77 -1.42
N TYR A 93 9.40 -15.92 -0.70
CA TYR A 93 9.94 -14.65 -1.18
C TYR A 93 11.38 -14.76 -1.70
N ALA A 94 11.88 -15.99 -1.88
CA ALA A 94 13.25 -16.31 -2.27
C ALA A 94 14.31 -15.74 -1.30
N ALA A 95 15.59 -15.95 -1.61
CA ALA A 95 16.71 -15.54 -0.75
C ALA A 95 16.74 -14.03 -0.45
N LEU A 96 16.19 -13.20 -1.34
CA LEU A 96 16.10 -11.74 -1.17
C LEU A 96 15.07 -11.33 -0.13
N GLY A 97 13.90 -11.98 -0.06
CA GLY A 97 12.90 -11.66 0.95
C GLY A 97 13.38 -12.01 2.36
N ALA A 98 14.04 -13.17 2.51
CA ALA A 98 14.59 -13.60 3.79
C ALA A 98 15.73 -12.69 4.29
N SER A 99 16.56 -12.16 3.39
CA SER A 99 17.65 -11.25 3.75
C SER A 99 17.16 -9.84 4.09
N LEU A 100 16.22 -9.29 3.31
CA LEU A 100 15.53 -8.02 3.62
C LEU A 100 14.84 -8.09 4.98
N TYR A 101 14.10 -9.16 5.23
CA TYR A 101 13.41 -9.36 6.50
C TYR A 101 14.39 -9.47 7.69
N ARG A 102 15.47 -10.25 7.55
CA ARG A 102 16.51 -10.34 8.60
C ARG A 102 17.10 -8.97 8.90
N TRP A 103 17.32 -8.16 7.87
CA TRP A 103 17.85 -6.81 8.03
C TRP A 103 16.86 -5.88 8.75
N GLU A 104 15.57 -5.95 8.39
CA GLU A 104 14.48 -5.20 9.02
C GLU A 104 14.32 -5.49 10.51
N VAL A 105 14.30 -6.78 10.89
CA VAL A 105 14.05 -7.20 12.27
C VAL A 105 15.25 -6.94 13.20
N THR A 106 16.47 -6.87 12.63
CA THR A 106 17.69 -6.64 13.40
C THR A 106 18.05 -5.17 13.54
N HIS A 107 17.60 -4.31 12.62
CA HIS A 107 17.96 -2.90 12.61
C HIS A 107 16.71 -2.02 12.56
N VAL A 108 16.41 -1.32 13.67
CA VAL A 108 15.31 -0.35 13.73
C VAL A 108 15.40 0.70 12.61
N THR A 109 16.61 1.11 12.25
CA THR A 109 16.84 2.04 11.13
C THR A 109 16.40 1.46 9.79
N ALA A 110 16.58 0.15 9.55
CA ALA A 110 16.12 -0.50 8.34
C ALA A 110 14.59 -0.50 8.24
N ALA A 111 13.90 -0.81 9.35
CA ALA A 111 12.44 -0.73 9.42
C ALA A 111 11.93 0.70 9.10
N LEU A 112 12.57 1.74 9.64
CA LEU A 112 12.22 3.13 9.34
C LEU A 112 12.45 3.50 7.87
N ILE A 113 13.55 3.04 7.27
CA ILE A 113 13.84 3.25 5.85
C ILE A 113 12.74 2.62 4.99
N ILE A 114 12.32 1.40 5.31
CA ILE A 114 11.31 0.68 4.54
C ILE A 114 9.92 1.30 4.70
N MET A 115 9.58 1.77 5.89
CA MET A 115 8.38 2.60 6.11
C MET A 115 8.38 3.85 5.22
N ALA A 116 9.52 4.55 5.13
CA ALA A 116 9.66 5.71 4.27
C ALA A 116 9.54 5.34 2.77
N ILE A 117 10.18 4.26 2.34
CA ILE A 117 10.10 3.76 0.94
C ILE A 117 8.66 3.39 0.59
N SER A 118 7.95 2.69 1.47
CA SER A 118 6.54 2.34 1.28
C SER A 118 5.67 3.58 1.12
N GLY A 119 5.83 4.57 2.01
CA GLY A 119 5.16 5.87 1.88
C GLY A 119 5.45 6.54 0.54
N LEU A 120 6.71 6.61 0.12
CA LEU A 120 7.11 7.20 -1.16
C LEU A 120 6.53 6.44 -2.36
N PHE A 121 6.51 5.10 -2.32
CA PHE A 121 5.95 4.25 -3.37
C PHE A 121 4.46 4.55 -3.59
N TYR A 122 3.66 4.53 -2.52
CA TYR A 122 2.22 4.78 -2.61
C TYR A 122 1.91 6.24 -2.93
N ALA A 123 2.74 7.20 -2.49
CA ALA A 123 2.66 8.60 -2.93
C ALA A 123 2.92 8.73 -4.43
N GLY A 124 3.97 8.08 -4.96
CA GLY A 124 4.30 8.04 -6.38
C GLY A 124 3.17 7.43 -7.21
N LEU A 125 2.60 6.31 -6.75
CA LEU A 125 1.44 5.68 -7.35
C LEU A 125 0.22 6.61 -7.38
N GLY A 126 -0.05 7.32 -6.27
CA GLY A 126 -1.09 8.34 -6.20
C GLY A 126 -0.87 9.49 -7.19
N SER A 127 0.38 9.97 -7.32
CA SER A 127 0.78 11.00 -8.29
C SER A 127 0.48 10.57 -9.72
N LEU A 128 0.88 9.34 -10.07
CA LEU A 128 0.67 8.76 -11.38
C LEU A 128 -0.83 8.66 -11.71
N ILE A 129 -1.63 8.12 -10.78
CA ILE A 129 -3.09 8.00 -10.94
C ILE A 129 -3.74 9.37 -11.15
N PHE A 130 -3.33 10.38 -10.38
CA PHE A 130 -3.86 11.74 -10.51
C PHE A 130 -3.54 12.33 -11.89
N ARG A 131 -2.29 12.20 -12.36
CA ARG A 131 -1.87 12.64 -13.69
C ARG A 131 -2.67 11.93 -14.78
N VAL A 132 -2.72 10.60 -14.78
CA VAL A 132 -3.45 9.81 -15.79
C VAL A 132 -4.92 10.19 -15.87
N ARG A 133 -5.58 10.47 -14.73
CA ARG A 133 -6.99 10.89 -14.73
C ARG A 133 -7.21 12.31 -15.25
N ARG A 134 -6.29 13.24 -15.00
CA ARG A 134 -6.34 14.62 -15.50
C ARG A 134 -6.09 14.68 -17.01
N TRP A 135 -5.25 13.79 -17.53
CA TRP A 135 -4.87 13.75 -18.94
C TRP A 135 -5.94 13.12 -19.84
N ARG A 136 -6.94 12.42 -19.28
CA ARG A 136 -8.06 11.92 -20.09
C ARG A 136 -8.88 13.11 -20.58
N PRO A 137 -8.88 13.41 -21.89
CA PRO A 137 -9.65 14.52 -22.42
C PRO A 137 -11.10 14.32 -22.01
N VAL A 138 -11.67 15.33 -21.37
CA VAL A 138 -13.12 15.41 -21.17
C VAL A 138 -13.68 15.45 -22.59
N ARG A 139 -14.07 14.28 -23.14
CA ARG A 139 -14.94 14.22 -24.31
C ARG A 139 -16.24 14.88 -23.87
N ARG A 140 -16.28 16.22 -23.89
CA ARG A 140 -17.49 16.99 -23.79
C ARG A 140 -18.31 16.47 -24.96
N ARG A 141 -19.37 15.71 -24.65
CA ARG A 141 -20.38 15.43 -25.65
C ARG A 141 -20.96 16.79 -25.98
N VAL A 142 -20.47 17.38 -27.05
CA VAL A 142 -21.15 18.43 -27.78
C VAL A 142 -22.35 17.71 -28.40
N TRP A 143 -23.38 17.47 -27.58
CA TRP A 143 -24.73 17.37 -28.12
C TRP A 143 -25.09 18.81 -28.46
N THR A 144 -24.68 19.21 -29.65
CA THR A 144 -25.36 20.30 -30.37
C THR A 144 -26.84 19.99 -30.26
N GLN A 145 -27.54 20.81 -29.47
CA GLN A 145 -28.98 20.87 -29.50
C GLN A 145 -29.35 21.24 -30.93
N GLY A 146 -29.85 20.26 -31.67
CA GLY A 146 -30.51 20.50 -32.93
C GLY A 146 -31.77 21.31 -32.63
N VAL A 147 -31.70 22.59 -32.98
CA VAL A 147 -32.83 23.49 -33.19
C VAL A 147 -33.64 22.97 -34.38
#